data_AF-A0A7W0S6H9-F1
#
_entry.id   AF-A0A7W0S6H9-F1
#
_cell.length_a   1.000
_cell.length_b   1.000
_cell.length_c   1.000
_cell.angle_alpha   90.00
_cell.angle_beta   90.00
_cell.angle_gamma   90.00
#
_symmetry.space_group_name_H-M   'P 1'
#
loop_
_entity.id
_entity.type
_entity.pdbx_description
1 polymer ?
#
loop_
_entity_poly.entity_id
_entity_poly.type
_entity_poly.pdbx_seq_one_letter_code
_entity_poly.pdbx_strand_id
1 'polypeptide(L)'
;MIRWTRRPSPAMVVACLALLLALGGTSVAAVSQLVPRNSVGTAQLRNNAVATAKIRNNAITSAKVRNRSLLAVDFAVGQIPAGPAGPAGAPGAAGATGPAGPFPDALPSGRTIRGAYNMGGTSAAAGGLANTSVSFIYALAAAPTVFFVRQGTAAPTQCPGNATFPQATAGNLCVYETQRLNTAGGLVNEVNRSGATIFINSTAAGGFFSFGTWAVTGA
;
A
#
# COMPACT_ATOMS: atom_id res chain seq x y z
N MET A 1 -59.88 -103.66 11.27
CA MET A 1 -59.63 -104.15 9.90
C MET A 1 -58.66 -103.19 9.21
N ILE A 2 -57.37 -103.48 9.30
CA ILE A 2 -56.31 -102.57 8.82
C ILE A 2 -55.88 -103.10 7.45
N ARG A 3 -56.11 -102.31 6.39
CA ARG A 3 -55.85 -102.67 4.99
C ARG A 3 -54.36 -102.49 4.72
N TRP A 4 -53.62 -103.59 4.72
CA TRP A 4 -52.17 -103.60 4.51
C TRP A 4 -51.86 -103.06 3.11
N THR A 5 -51.24 -101.89 3.06
CA THR A 5 -50.79 -101.23 1.84
C THR A 5 -49.85 -102.17 1.09
N ARG A 6 -50.28 -102.57 -0.11
CA ARG A 6 -49.52 -103.46 -1.01
C ARG A 6 -48.11 -102.90 -1.14
N ARG A 7 -47.10 -103.72 -0.83
CA ARG A 7 -45.72 -103.39 -1.18
C ARG A 7 -45.69 -103.15 -2.68
N PRO A 8 -45.29 -101.95 -3.15
CA PRO A 8 -45.19 -101.71 -4.59
C PRO A 8 -44.29 -102.79 -5.18
N SER A 9 -44.68 -103.34 -6.33
CA SER A 9 -43.85 -104.35 -6.98
C SER A 9 -42.46 -103.75 -7.24
N PRO A 10 -41.39 -104.55 -7.17
CA PRO A 10 -40.05 -104.07 -7.48
C PRO A 10 -39.99 -103.33 -8.83
N ALA A 11 -40.80 -103.77 -9.80
CA ALA A 11 -40.97 -103.11 -11.09
C ALA A 11 -41.52 -101.67 -10.98
N MET A 12 -42.48 -101.41 -10.09
CA MET A 12 -43.04 -100.07 -9.90
C MET A 12 -42.04 -99.12 -9.22
N VAL A 13 -41.24 -99.64 -8.28
CA VAL A 13 -40.18 -98.87 -7.61
C VAL A 13 -39.08 -98.50 -8.61
N VAL A 14 -38.65 -99.45 -9.45
CA VAL A 14 -37.70 -99.21 -10.53
C VAL A 14 -38.26 -98.24 -11.56
N ALA A 15 -39.54 -98.36 -11.94
CA ALA A 15 -40.19 -97.44 -12.87
C ALA A 15 -40.24 -96.00 -12.34
N CYS A 16 -40.57 -95.80 -11.07
CA CYS A 16 -40.60 -94.46 -10.46
C CYS A 16 -39.20 -93.86 -10.30
N LEU A 17 -38.20 -94.65 -9.92
CA LEU A 17 -36.79 -94.20 -9.86
C LEU A 17 -36.25 -93.87 -11.26
N ALA A 18 -36.52 -94.72 -12.24
CA ALA A 18 -36.15 -94.49 -13.63
C ALA A 18 -36.81 -93.21 -14.17
N LEU A 19 -38.08 -92.96 -13.84
CA LEU A 19 -38.81 -91.76 -14.25
C LEU A 19 -38.26 -90.50 -13.56
N LEU A 20 -37.93 -90.56 -12.27
CA LEU A 20 -37.28 -89.46 -11.55
C LEU A 20 -35.88 -89.14 -12.11
N LEU A 21 -35.10 -90.16 -12.45
CA LEU A 21 -33.79 -89.99 -13.08
C LEU A 21 -33.91 -89.45 -14.51
N ALA A 22 -34.88 -89.94 -15.29
CA ALA A 22 -35.16 -89.47 -16.65
C ALA A 22 -35.63 -88.02 -16.70
N LEU A 23 -36.44 -87.57 -15.74
CA LEU A 23 -36.90 -86.18 -15.63
C LEU A 23 -35.88 -85.27 -14.91
N GLY A 24 -35.08 -85.81 -14.00
CA GLY A 24 -34.13 -85.05 -13.17
C GLY A 24 -32.78 -84.76 -13.84
N GLY A 25 -32.33 -85.61 -14.77
CA GLY A 25 -30.99 -85.54 -15.39
C GLY A 25 -30.71 -84.27 -16.19
N THR A 26 -31.74 -83.54 -16.63
CA THR A 26 -31.59 -82.30 -17.41
C THR A 26 -31.54 -81.03 -16.56
N SER A 27 -31.86 -81.08 -15.26
CA SER A 27 -32.09 -79.84 -14.49
C SER A 27 -30.83 -79.13 -14.01
N VAL A 28 -29.74 -79.87 -13.76
CA VAL A 28 -28.53 -79.31 -13.12
C VAL A 28 -27.45 -78.96 -14.14
N ALA A 29 -27.31 -79.75 -15.21
CA ALA A 29 -26.35 -79.47 -16.28
C ALA A 29 -26.88 -78.46 -17.30
N ALA A 30 -28.20 -78.40 -17.53
CA ALA A 30 -28.78 -77.44 -18.46
C ALA A 30 -28.67 -76.01 -17.94
N VAL A 31 -28.77 -75.73 -16.64
CA VAL A 31 -28.70 -74.33 -16.17
C VAL A 31 -27.29 -73.74 -16.34
N SER A 32 -26.24 -74.53 -16.12
CA SER A 32 -24.86 -74.11 -16.35
C SER A 32 -24.46 -74.10 -17.83
N GLN A 33 -25.03 -74.98 -18.66
CA GLN A 33 -24.82 -74.97 -20.11
C GLN A 33 -25.69 -73.95 -20.88
N LEU A 34 -26.93 -73.71 -20.47
CA LEU A 34 -27.86 -72.76 -21.12
C LEU A 34 -27.64 -71.32 -20.66
N VAL A 35 -27.05 -71.10 -19.48
CA VAL A 35 -26.63 -69.76 -19.04
C VAL A 35 -25.11 -69.73 -18.85
N PRO A 36 -24.32 -69.79 -19.95
CA PRO A 36 -22.89 -69.56 -19.88
C PRO A 36 -22.57 -68.23 -19.20
N ARG A 37 -21.34 -68.09 -18.69
CA ARG A 37 -20.85 -66.81 -18.16
C ARG A 37 -21.05 -65.69 -19.19
N ASN A 38 -21.47 -64.52 -18.72
CA ASN A 38 -21.77 -63.34 -19.55
C ASN A 38 -22.98 -63.48 -20.50
N SER A 39 -23.85 -64.48 -20.30
CA SER A 39 -25.06 -64.67 -21.14
C SER A 39 -26.29 -63.91 -20.65
N VAL A 40 -26.18 -63.20 -19.51
CA VAL A 40 -27.22 -62.30 -19.01
C VAL A 40 -26.92 -60.89 -19.50
N GLY A 41 -27.59 -60.47 -20.57
CA GLY A 41 -27.54 -59.13 -21.12
C GLY A 41 -28.56 -58.17 -20.50
N THR A 42 -28.53 -56.91 -20.91
CA THR A 42 -29.40 -55.85 -20.37
C THR A 42 -30.89 -56.13 -20.60
N ALA A 43 -31.26 -56.75 -21.72
CA ALA A 43 -32.65 -57.09 -22.04
C ALA A 43 -33.28 -58.12 -21.07
N GLN A 44 -32.46 -58.93 -20.40
CA GLN A 44 -32.93 -59.90 -19.39
C GLN A 44 -32.99 -59.28 -17.98
N LEU A 45 -32.42 -58.10 -17.78
CA LEU A 45 -32.43 -57.39 -16.51
C LEU A 45 -33.54 -56.33 -16.51
N ARG A 46 -34.49 -56.47 -15.59
CA ARG A 46 -35.47 -55.42 -15.30
C ARG A 46 -34.78 -54.24 -14.62
N ASN A 47 -35.31 -53.03 -14.80
CA ASN A 47 -34.82 -51.85 -14.09
C ASN A 47 -34.85 -52.07 -12.57
N ASN A 48 -33.79 -51.63 -11.88
CA ASN A 48 -33.60 -51.82 -10.43
C ASN A 48 -33.53 -53.28 -9.95
N ALA A 49 -33.36 -54.26 -10.86
CA ALA A 49 -33.28 -55.66 -10.46
C ALA A 49 -32.03 -55.97 -9.61
N VAL A 50 -30.95 -55.19 -9.74
CA VAL A 50 -29.69 -55.35 -9.01
C VAL A 50 -29.62 -54.32 -7.88
N ALA A 51 -30.26 -54.64 -6.76
CA ALA A 51 -30.17 -53.86 -5.53
C ALA A 51 -28.88 -54.17 -4.74
N THR A 52 -28.53 -53.32 -3.77
CA THR A 52 -27.31 -53.43 -2.95
C THR A 52 -27.10 -54.81 -2.34
N ALA A 53 -28.16 -55.46 -1.83
CA ALA A 53 -28.09 -56.80 -1.23
C ALA A 53 -27.65 -57.90 -2.21
N LYS A 54 -27.78 -57.68 -3.53
CA LYS A 54 -27.33 -58.60 -4.58
C LYS A 54 -25.88 -58.34 -5.02
N ILE A 55 -25.28 -57.25 -4.56
CA ILE A 55 -23.90 -56.87 -4.86
C ILE A 55 -23.05 -57.27 -3.66
N ARG A 56 -22.06 -58.14 -3.88
CA ARG A 56 -21.11 -58.50 -2.81
C ARG A 56 -20.24 -57.29 -2.45
N ASN A 57 -19.79 -57.22 -1.21
CA ASN A 57 -18.84 -56.20 -0.77
C ASN A 57 -17.60 -56.20 -1.67
N ASN A 58 -17.10 -55.00 -2.02
CA ASN A 58 -15.96 -54.78 -2.92
C ASN A 58 -16.15 -55.32 -4.36
N ALA A 59 -17.38 -55.66 -4.77
CA ALA A 59 -17.63 -56.13 -6.13
C ALA A 59 -17.47 -55.03 -7.19
N ILE A 60 -17.66 -53.76 -6.84
CA ILE A 60 -17.44 -52.61 -7.74
C ILE A 60 -16.08 -51.99 -7.39
N THR A 61 -15.07 -52.30 -8.19
CA THR A 61 -13.70 -51.78 -8.04
C THR A 61 -13.47 -50.60 -8.98
N SER A 62 -12.37 -49.87 -8.82
CA SER A 62 -11.99 -48.76 -9.71
C SER A 62 -11.96 -49.17 -11.19
N ALA A 63 -11.48 -50.38 -11.49
CA ALA A 63 -11.46 -50.90 -12.86
C ALA A 63 -12.85 -51.10 -13.49
N LYS A 64 -13.92 -51.18 -12.68
CA LYS A 64 -15.31 -51.30 -13.14
C LYS A 64 -16.02 -49.94 -13.27
N VAL A 65 -15.39 -48.87 -12.82
CA VAL A 65 -15.92 -47.50 -12.92
C VAL A 65 -15.16 -46.79 -14.03
N ARG A 66 -15.90 -46.22 -14.99
CA ARG A 66 -15.28 -45.47 -16.08
C ARG A 66 -14.65 -44.19 -15.52
N ASN A 67 -13.43 -43.88 -15.95
CA ASN A 67 -12.77 -42.64 -15.53
C ASN A 67 -13.62 -41.42 -15.87
N ARG A 68 -13.74 -40.49 -14.89
CA ARG A 68 -14.52 -39.25 -14.99
C ARG A 68 -16.03 -39.45 -15.20
N SER A 69 -16.58 -40.62 -14.86
CA SER A 69 -18.03 -40.85 -14.93
C SER A 69 -18.79 -40.46 -13.66
N LEU A 70 -18.09 -40.28 -12.53
CA LEU A 70 -18.70 -39.86 -11.28
C LEU A 70 -18.73 -38.33 -11.20
N LEU A 71 -19.87 -37.80 -10.83
CA LEU A 71 -20.12 -36.38 -10.59
C LEU A 71 -19.96 -36.07 -9.11
N ALA A 72 -19.87 -34.78 -8.77
CA ALA A 72 -19.76 -34.37 -7.37
C ALA A 72 -20.96 -34.82 -6.51
N VAL A 73 -22.15 -34.93 -7.11
CA VAL A 73 -23.38 -35.39 -6.46
C VAL A 73 -23.35 -36.86 -6.05
N ASP A 74 -22.46 -37.67 -6.65
CA ASP A 74 -22.32 -39.10 -6.31
C ASP A 74 -21.54 -39.30 -5.00
N PHE A 75 -20.94 -38.24 -4.46
CA PHE A 75 -20.15 -38.26 -3.23
C PHE A 75 -20.87 -37.50 -2.11
N ALA A 76 -20.73 -37.99 -0.88
CA ALA A 76 -21.22 -37.28 0.30
C ALA A 76 -20.43 -35.97 0.50
N VAL A 77 -21.06 -35.00 1.15
CA VAL A 77 -20.42 -33.72 1.50
C VAL A 77 -19.11 -33.97 2.26
N GLY A 78 -18.02 -33.35 1.80
CA GLY A 78 -16.69 -33.48 2.40
C GLY A 78 -15.84 -34.65 1.89
N GLN A 79 -16.37 -35.52 1.02
CA GLN A 79 -15.57 -36.60 0.41
C GLN A 79 -14.67 -36.12 -0.74
N ILE A 80 -15.00 -34.97 -1.35
CA ILE A 80 -14.18 -34.36 -2.40
C ILE A 80 -13.29 -33.32 -1.73
N PRO A 81 -11.96 -33.50 -1.70
CA PRO A 81 -11.05 -32.51 -1.13
C PRO A 81 -11.20 -31.17 -1.84
N ALA A 82 -11.27 -30.09 -1.06
CA ALA A 82 -11.22 -28.74 -1.62
C ALA A 82 -9.87 -28.54 -2.33
N GLY A 83 -9.88 -27.81 -3.44
CA GLY A 83 -8.64 -27.37 -4.09
C GLY A 83 -7.81 -26.48 -3.15
N PRO A 84 -6.49 -26.35 -3.38
CA PRO A 84 -5.66 -25.43 -2.61
C PRO A 84 -6.18 -24.00 -2.72
N ALA A 85 -5.95 -23.19 -1.69
CA ALA A 85 -6.19 -21.76 -1.77
C ALA A 85 -5.41 -21.17 -2.95
N GLY A 86 -6.03 -20.24 -3.67
CA GLY A 86 -5.37 -19.52 -4.75
C GLY A 86 -4.16 -18.72 -4.25
N PRO A 87 -3.21 -18.35 -5.13
CA PRO A 87 -2.10 -17.50 -4.75
C PRO A 87 -2.59 -16.15 -4.22
N ALA A 88 -1.84 -15.56 -3.29
CA ALA A 88 -2.10 -14.19 -2.85
C ALA A 88 -2.06 -13.23 -4.05
N GLY A 89 -2.94 -12.24 -4.06
CA GLY A 89 -2.93 -11.19 -5.09
C GLY A 89 -1.61 -10.41 -5.09
N ALA A 90 -1.27 -9.80 -6.23
CA ALA A 90 -0.10 -8.94 -6.31
C ALA A 90 -0.22 -7.75 -5.33
N PRO A 91 0.88 -7.25 -4.76
CA PRO A 91 0.88 -6.02 -3.99
C PRO A 91 0.27 -4.87 -4.80
N GLY A 92 -0.47 -3.98 -4.12
CA GLY A 92 -1.00 -2.77 -4.76
C GLY A 92 0.13 -1.87 -5.27
N ALA A 93 -0.17 -1.03 -6.27
CA ALA A 93 0.78 -0.03 -6.76
C ALA A 93 1.19 0.94 -5.64
N ALA A 94 2.43 1.43 -5.69
CA ALA A 94 2.88 2.49 -4.80
C ALA A 94 2.00 3.75 -4.97
N GLY A 95 1.73 4.45 -3.87
CA GLY A 95 1.02 5.73 -3.92
C GLY A 95 1.81 6.81 -4.68
N ALA A 96 1.10 7.82 -5.20
CA ALA A 96 1.74 8.96 -5.86
C ALA A 96 2.64 9.74 -4.89
N THR A 97 3.75 10.26 -5.39
CA THR A 97 4.62 11.19 -4.64
C THR A 97 3.81 12.44 -4.24
N GLY A 98 4.00 12.93 -3.01
CA GLY A 98 3.37 14.17 -2.56
C GLY A 98 3.81 15.39 -3.37
N PRO A 99 3.04 16.50 -3.35
CA PRO A 99 3.44 17.74 -4.00
C PRO A 99 4.74 18.30 -3.40
N ALA A 100 5.52 19.02 -4.20
CA ALA A 100 6.73 19.69 -3.73
C ALA A 100 6.43 20.69 -2.59
N GLY A 101 7.35 20.81 -1.64
CA GLY A 101 7.23 21.75 -0.51
C GLY A 101 7.32 23.23 -0.95
N PRO A 102 6.85 24.18 -0.12
CA PRO A 102 6.68 25.59 -0.49
C PRO A 102 7.98 26.41 -0.38
N PHE A 103 9.12 25.91 -0.87
CA PHE A 103 10.37 26.67 -0.91
C PHE A 103 10.54 27.32 -2.29
N PRO A 104 10.07 28.57 -2.49
CA PRO A 104 10.29 29.25 -3.76
C PRO A 104 11.76 29.61 -3.93
N ASP A 105 12.27 29.58 -5.17
CA ASP A 105 13.62 30.01 -5.51
C ASP A 105 13.85 31.51 -5.22
N ALA A 106 12.78 32.31 -5.23
CA ALA A 106 12.82 33.73 -4.93
C ALA A 106 11.68 34.18 -4.00
N LEU A 107 11.93 35.24 -3.22
CA LEU A 107 10.93 35.88 -2.37
C LEU A 107 9.80 36.45 -3.25
N PRO A 108 8.55 35.98 -3.11
CA PRO A 108 7.45 36.48 -3.94
C PRO A 108 7.22 37.98 -3.76
N SER A 109 6.77 38.65 -4.82
CA SER A 109 6.44 40.08 -4.80
C SER A 109 5.48 40.42 -3.65
N GLY A 110 5.76 41.52 -2.95
CA GLY A 110 4.97 42.00 -1.82
C GLY A 110 5.13 41.21 -0.52
N ARG A 111 5.90 40.11 -0.49
CA ARG A 111 6.24 39.40 0.74
C ARG A 111 7.45 40.05 1.40
N THR A 112 7.33 40.33 2.70
CA THR A 112 8.41 40.93 3.50
C THR A 112 9.07 39.88 4.38
N ILE A 113 10.39 39.81 4.35
CA ILE A 113 11.20 39.13 5.36
C ILE A 113 11.90 40.15 6.25
N ARG A 114 12.21 39.76 7.48
CA ARG A 114 12.69 40.65 8.53
C ARG A 114 13.82 39.99 9.30
N GLY A 115 14.68 40.80 9.91
CA GLY A 115 15.70 40.31 10.82
C GLY A 115 16.23 41.40 11.73
N ALA A 116 17.16 41.02 12.59
CA ALA A 116 17.91 41.92 13.45
C ALA A 116 19.36 42.00 12.98
N TYR A 117 20.04 43.08 13.36
CA TYR A 117 21.48 43.21 13.22
C TYR A 117 22.06 43.81 14.50
N ASN A 118 23.30 43.46 14.80
CA ASN A 118 24.08 44.05 15.89
C ASN A 118 25.55 44.02 15.51
N MET A 119 26.23 45.15 15.61
CA MET A 119 27.67 45.24 15.40
C MET A 119 28.27 46.30 16.32
N GLY A 120 29.52 46.11 16.69
CA GLY A 120 30.24 47.05 17.54
C GLY A 120 31.61 46.52 17.91
N GLY A 121 32.36 47.34 18.64
CA GLY A 121 33.70 47.02 19.09
C GLY A 121 34.28 48.15 19.93
N THR A 122 35.60 48.11 20.11
CA THR A 122 36.38 49.16 20.79
C THR A 122 37.47 49.65 19.84
N SER A 123 37.66 50.96 19.74
CA SER A 123 38.71 51.56 18.92
C SER A 123 39.60 52.48 19.74
N ALA A 124 40.90 52.52 19.44
CA ALA A 124 41.85 53.43 20.09
C ALA A 124 41.76 54.88 19.55
N ALA A 125 41.12 55.08 18.40
CA ALA A 125 40.91 56.37 17.76
C ALA A 125 39.63 56.36 16.90
N ALA A 126 39.31 57.47 16.25
CA ALA A 126 38.28 57.50 15.20
C ALA A 126 38.65 56.59 14.02
N GLY A 127 37.65 56.08 13.30
CA GLY A 127 37.83 55.28 12.08
C GLY A 127 37.90 53.76 12.31
N GLY A 128 37.73 53.27 13.53
CA GLY A 128 37.61 51.83 13.79
C GLY A 128 36.39 51.24 13.10
N LEU A 129 36.58 50.18 12.31
CA LEU A 129 35.54 49.57 11.49
C LEU A 129 34.87 48.41 12.22
N ALA A 130 33.54 48.35 12.18
CA ALA A 130 32.79 47.13 12.48
C ALA A 130 31.75 46.90 11.39
N ASN A 131 31.49 45.64 11.06
CA ASN A 131 30.52 45.27 10.05
C ASN A 131 29.76 43.99 10.43
N THR A 132 28.58 43.82 9.84
CA THR A 132 27.80 42.59 9.93
C THR A 132 27.02 42.38 8.64
N SER A 133 26.83 41.13 8.26
CA SER A 133 26.04 40.78 7.06
C SER A 133 24.61 40.44 7.46
N VAL A 134 23.65 40.93 6.67
CA VAL A 134 22.25 40.55 6.76
C VAL A 134 21.90 39.65 5.58
N SER A 135 21.56 38.40 5.87
CA SER A 135 21.23 37.39 4.86
C SER A 135 19.72 37.28 4.68
N PHE A 136 19.29 37.11 3.43
CA PHE A 136 17.90 36.88 3.07
C PHE A 136 17.63 35.37 3.00
N ILE A 137 16.58 34.92 3.69
CA ILE A 137 16.18 33.50 3.69
C ILE A 137 15.76 33.04 2.27
N TYR A 138 15.21 33.96 1.48
CA TYR A 138 14.90 33.76 0.08
C TYR A 138 15.63 34.83 -0.75
N ALA A 139 16.22 34.42 -1.87
CA ALA A 139 16.82 35.39 -2.79
C ALA A 139 15.73 36.30 -3.38
N LEU A 140 16.03 37.56 -3.62
CA LEU A 140 15.13 38.48 -4.34
C LEU A 140 15.25 38.24 -5.85
N ALA A 141 14.26 38.70 -6.62
CA ALA A 141 14.38 38.70 -8.09
C ALA A 141 15.52 39.61 -8.58
N ALA A 142 15.76 40.74 -7.90
CA ALA A 142 16.83 41.70 -8.16
C ALA A 142 17.38 42.27 -6.84
N ALA A 143 18.56 42.90 -6.88
CA ALA A 143 19.12 43.57 -5.70
C ALA A 143 18.18 44.71 -5.26
N PRO A 144 17.85 44.83 -3.96
CA PRO A 144 16.92 45.84 -3.47
C PRO A 144 17.57 47.23 -3.41
N THR A 145 16.76 48.28 -3.50
CA THR A 145 17.21 49.64 -3.17
C THR A 145 17.28 49.79 -1.66
N VAL A 146 18.37 50.38 -1.14
CA VAL A 146 18.62 50.41 0.30
C VAL A 146 18.34 51.76 0.92
N PHE A 147 17.70 51.72 2.10
CA PHE A 147 17.46 52.86 2.95
C PHE A 147 17.89 52.55 4.38
N PHE A 148 18.82 53.34 4.91
CA PHE A 148 19.25 53.25 6.30
C PHE A 148 18.59 54.36 7.12
N VAL A 149 17.62 54.00 7.93
CA VAL A 149 16.87 54.89 8.83
C VAL A 149 17.62 54.97 10.15
N ARG A 150 18.32 56.09 10.36
CA ARG A 150 19.09 56.35 11.58
C ARG A 150 18.17 56.57 12.78
N GLN A 151 18.65 56.24 13.97
CA GLN A 151 17.94 56.51 15.21
C GLN A 151 17.62 58.01 15.30
N GLY A 152 16.35 58.33 15.56
CA GLY A 152 15.86 59.71 15.70
C GLY A 152 15.59 60.45 14.38
N THR A 153 15.70 59.77 13.23
CA THR A 153 15.39 60.36 11.91
C THR A 153 14.03 59.88 11.38
N ALA A 154 13.36 60.72 10.59
CA ALA A 154 12.13 60.33 9.92
C ALA A 154 12.40 59.28 8.84
N ALA A 155 11.64 58.20 8.82
CA ALA A 155 11.75 57.17 7.80
C ALA A 155 11.19 57.68 6.44
N PRO A 156 11.86 57.38 5.31
CA PRO A 156 11.32 57.72 4.00
C PRO A 156 10.11 56.85 3.66
N THR A 157 9.31 57.25 2.67
CA THR A 157 8.07 56.54 2.30
C THR A 157 8.26 55.06 1.92
N GLN A 158 9.46 54.71 1.45
CA GLN A 158 9.84 53.34 1.08
C GLN A 158 9.95 52.42 2.32
N CYS A 159 10.09 53.03 3.49
CA CYS A 159 10.28 52.42 4.80
C CYS A 159 9.14 52.82 5.75
N PRO A 160 7.91 52.31 5.53
CA PRO A 160 6.73 52.74 6.29
C PRO A 160 6.71 52.25 7.75
N GLY A 161 7.71 51.49 8.16
CA GLY A 161 7.80 50.88 9.50
C GLY A 161 8.74 51.62 10.42
N ASN A 162 9.18 50.92 11.46
CA ASN A 162 10.16 51.41 12.43
C ASN A 162 11.00 50.25 12.97
N ALA A 163 11.95 50.53 13.87
CA ALA A 163 12.85 49.50 14.39
C ALA A 163 12.15 48.38 15.19
N THR A 164 10.97 48.63 15.75
CA THR A 164 10.16 47.61 16.43
C THR A 164 9.32 46.80 15.44
N PHE A 165 8.79 47.46 14.42
CA PHE A 165 7.96 46.86 13.37
C PHE A 165 8.54 47.18 11.98
N PRO A 166 9.65 46.53 11.58
CA PRO A 166 10.39 46.94 10.39
C PRO A 166 9.61 46.57 9.12
N GLN A 167 9.27 47.55 8.30
CA GLN A 167 8.56 47.32 7.03
C GLN A 167 9.38 47.83 5.86
N ALA A 168 9.13 47.32 4.66
CA ALA A 168 9.66 47.87 3.44
C ALA A 168 8.61 47.74 2.34
N THR A 169 8.57 48.71 1.44
CA THR A 169 7.82 48.60 0.19
C THR A 169 8.53 47.66 -0.78
N ALA A 170 7.81 47.13 -1.77
CA ALA A 170 8.34 46.18 -2.75
C ALA A 170 9.64 46.68 -3.41
N GLY A 171 10.65 45.81 -3.49
CA GLY A 171 11.96 46.11 -4.06
C GLY A 171 12.92 46.91 -3.16
N ASN A 172 12.54 47.19 -1.91
CA ASN A 172 13.35 47.98 -0.99
C ASN A 172 13.83 47.18 0.22
N LEU A 173 15.06 47.46 0.68
CA LEU A 173 15.63 47.04 1.95
C LEU A 173 15.66 48.27 2.87
N CYS A 174 14.95 48.18 3.98
CA CYS A 174 14.93 49.21 5.01
C CYS A 174 15.64 48.68 6.25
N VAL A 175 16.72 49.35 6.65
CA VAL A 175 17.47 49.08 7.88
C VAL A 175 17.12 50.17 8.89
N TYR A 176 16.59 49.78 10.03
CA TYR A 176 16.13 50.67 11.09
C TYR A 176 17.05 50.57 12.29
N GLU A 177 17.75 51.64 12.60
CA GLU A 177 18.64 51.70 13.74
C GLU A 177 17.85 51.98 15.03
N THR A 178 17.96 51.08 16.00
CA THR A 178 17.32 51.22 17.32
C THR A 178 18.17 52.09 18.23
N GLN A 179 19.49 51.84 18.27
CA GLN A 179 20.42 52.54 19.13
C GLN A 179 21.81 52.56 18.50
N ARG A 180 22.56 53.63 18.77
CA ARG A 180 23.96 53.79 18.38
C ARG A 180 24.77 54.45 19.47
N LEU A 181 26.07 54.16 19.47
CA LEU A 181 27.06 54.84 20.31
C LEU A 181 28.34 55.07 19.51
N ASN A 182 28.91 56.27 19.63
CA ASN A 182 30.22 56.63 19.07
C ASN A 182 30.36 56.26 17.59
N THR A 183 29.28 56.42 16.82
CA THR A 183 29.27 56.20 15.38
C THR A 183 28.38 57.23 14.68
N ALA A 184 28.80 57.66 13.49
CA ALA A 184 28.03 58.59 12.67
C ALA A 184 26.76 57.93 12.08
N GLY A 185 26.63 56.60 12.16
CA GLY A 185 25.54 55.80 11.60
C GLY A 185 26.05 54.70 10.68
N GLY A 186 25.14 53.89 10.15
CA GLY A 186 25.47 52.79 9.25
C GLY A 186 25.52 53.17 7.77
N LEU A 187 26.44 52.53 7.06
CA LEU A 187 26.49 52.46 5.60
C LEU A 187 26.13 51.03 5.21
N VAL A 188 25.26 50.87 4.21
CA VAL A 188 24.93 49.54 3.69
C VAL A 188 25.56 49.42 2.30
N ASN A 189 26.35 48.38 2.11
CA ASN A 189 27.03 48.08 0.85
C ASN A 189 26.94 46.59 0.54
N GLU A 190 27.55 46.15 -0.57
CA GLU A 190 27.57 44.74 -1.02
C GLU A 190 26.16 44.17 -1.18
N VAL A 191 25.23 45.06 -1.55
CA VAL A 191 23.80 44.74 -1.68
C VAL A 191 23.62 43.85 -2.90
N ASN A 192 23.14 42.64 -2.65
CA ASN A 192 22.87 41.67 -3.68
C ASN A 192 21.49 41.03 -3.44
N ARG A 193 21.13 40.07 -4.30
CA ARG A 193 19.83 39.38 -4.23
C ARG A 193 19.66 38.55 -2.96
N SER A 194 20.73 38.22 -2.25
CA SER A 194 20.72 37.30 -1.10
C SER A 194 21.10 37.97 0.22
N GLY A 195 21.46 39.25 0.21
CA GLY A 195 21.83 39.97 1.43
C GLY A 195 22.51 41.30 1.17
N ALA A 196 22.98 41.90 2.25
CA ALA A 196 23.79 43.11 2.25
C ALA A 196 24.75 43.12 3.46
N THR A 197 25.77 43.96 3.42
CA THR A 197 26.68 44.18 4.54
C THR A 197 26.47 45.59 5.09
N ILE A 198 26.30 45.70 6.41
CA ILE A 198 26.20 46.96 7.12
C ILE A 198 27.55 47.26 7.77
N PHE A 199 28.04 48.48 7.59
CA PHE A 199 29.30 48.97 8.12
C PHE A 199 29.06 50.17 9.03
N ILE A 200 29.82 50.26 10.11
CA ILE A 200 29.92 51.44 10.97
C ILE A 200 31.38 51.78 11.23
N ASN A 201 31.65 53.07 11.43
CA ASN A 201 32.95 53.56 11.86
C ASN A 201 32.83 54.24 13.23
N SER A 202 33.84 54.06 14.09
CA SER A 202 33.96 54.83 15.33
C SER A 202 34.23 56.30 15.04
N THR A 203 33.62 57.21 15.80
CA THR A 203 33.87 58.65 15.69
C THR A 203 34.96 59.16 16.62
N ALA A 204 35.31 58.39 17.65
CA ALA A 204 36.34 58.68 18.64
C ALA A 204 36.87 57.38 19.25
N ALA A 205 37.89 57.49 20.11
CA ALA A 205 38.36 56.38 20.93
C ALA A 205 37.25 55.88 21.89
N GLY A 206 37.27 54.58 22.21
CA GLY A 206 36.31 53.93 23.11
C GLY A 206 35.41 52.91 22.41
N GLY A 207 34.37 52.47 23.12
CA GLY A 207 33.35 51.56 22.58
C GLY A 207 32.48 52.24 21.53
N PHE A 208 32.10 51.52 20.49
CA PHE A 208 31.19 51.96 19.44
C PHE A 208 30.29 50.80 19.01
N PHE A 209 29.02 51.08 18.72
CA PHE A 209 28.08 50.05 18.26
C PHE A 209 26.89 50.67 17.50
N SER A 210 26.23 49.84 16.72
CA SER A 210 24.89 50.08 16.16
C SER A 210 24.14 48.75 16.13
N PHE A 211 22.88 48.77 16.56
CA PHE A 211 22.00 47.62 16.44
C PHE A 211 20.57 48.06 16.11
N GLY A 212 19.83 47.15 15.52
CA GLY A 212 18.48 47.42 15.10
C GLY A 212 17.89 46.26 14.32
N THR A 213 16.96 46.60 13.45
CA THR A 213 16.24 45.62 12.63
C THR A 213 16.26 46.00 11.18
N TRP A 214 15.91 45.06 10.31
CA TRP A 214 15.79 45.29 8.89
C TRP A 214 14.58 44.56 8.34
N ALA A 215 14.05 45.08 7.24
CA ALA A 215 13.02 44.46 6.45
C ALA A 215 13.32 44.62 4.96
N VAL A 216 13.04 43.58 4.19
CA VAL A 216 13.13 43.62 2.73
C VAL A 216 11.90 42.97 2.14
N THR A 217 11.36 43.57 1.08
CA THR A 217 10.13 43.10 0.43
C THR A 217 10.42 42.76 -1.03
N GLY A 218 9.96 41.59 -1.47
CA GLY A 218 10.08 41.15 -2.86
C GLY A 218 9.48 42.18 -3.82
N ALA A 219 10.19 42.47 -4.92
CA ALA A 219 9.70 43.29 -6.03
C ALA A 219 8.69 42.51 -6.86
#